data_AF-A0A8B8E091-F1
#
_entry.id   AF-A0A8B8E091-F1
#
_cell.length_a   1.000
_cell.length_b   1.000
_cell.length_c   1.000
_cell.angle_alpha   90.00
_cell.angle_beta   90.00
_cell.angle_gamma   90.00
#
_symmetry.space_group_name_H-M   'P 1'
#
loop_
_entity.id
_entity.type
_entity.pdbx_description
1 polymer ?
#
loop_
_entity_poly.entity_id
_entity_poly.type
_entity_poly.pdbx_seq_one_letter_code
_entity_poly.pdbx_strand_id
1 'polypeptide(L)'
;MLLQLMILLSGASWEKFALGARFINLTVGTARHFYMMQHQYRVAIEKSFSEHMGSVLKSLGGLPLSIAVDVRYDTPGFCANRSTAIFMDSQTKSIVHMELGDSREVERHSPRMEKVLVERGLNFLVHKSPLLIWEVTSDASRTIIALMKTDPFKHLQHSLDIWHKAKKLASSLADVAKKSKFRELLPWIGPLVNHFWWCCSSCKGKINKLVERWTGILHHVTNSHEWPGGREAE
;
A
#
# COMPACT_ATOMS: atom_id res chain seq x y z
N MET A 1 14.35 30.52 10.04
CA MET A 1 13.35 30.05 9.06
C MET A 1 13.70 28.68 8.52
N LEU A 2 14.81 28.50 7.79
CA LEU A 2 15.12 27.23 7.11
C LEU A 2 15.16 26.02 8.08
N LEU A 3 15.70 26.20 9.28
CA LEU A 3 15.80 25.13 10.28
C LEU A 3 14.43 24.59 10.71
N GLN A 4 13.45 25.48 10.95
CA GLN A 4 12.10 25.07 11.33
C GLN A 4 11.42 24.29 10.20
N LEU A 5 11.63 24.70 8.96
CA LEU A 5 11.11 23.99 7.79
C LEU A 5 11.79 22.63 7.61
N MET A 6 13.10 22.52 7.85
CA MET A 6 13.82 21.24 7.78
C MET A 6 13.27 20.22 8.78
N ILE A 7 12.98 20.64 10.02
CA ILE A 7 12.38 19.78 11.05
C ILE A 7 11.00 19.26 10.60
N LEU A 8 10.19 20.14 10.01
CA LEU A 8 8.88 19.78 9.45
C LEU A 8 9.00 18.75 8.33
N LEU A 9 9.84 19.03 7.33
CA LEU A 9 9.99 18.19 6.14
C LEU A 9 10.65 16.85 6.45
N SER A 10 11.48 16.77 7.50
CA SER A 10 12.05 15.50 7.96
C SER A 10 11.05 14.64 8.76
N GLY A 11 9.86 15.16 9.08
CA GLY A 11 8.90 14.48 9.97
C GLY A 11 9.37 14.37 11.43
N ALA A 12 10.35 15.19 11.84
CA ALA A 12 10.86 15.17 13.20
C ALA A 12 9.95 16.00 14.13
N SER A 13 9.87 15.60 15.40
CA SER A 13 9.23 16.45 16.41
C SER A 13 10.20 17.53 16.88
N TRP A 14 9.65 18.68 17.24
CA TRP A 14 10.44 19.78 17.79
C TRP A 14 11.23 19.35 19.04
N GLU A 15 10.59 18.56 19.92
CA GLU A 15 11.17 18.13 21.19
C GLU A 15 12.40 17.25 20.95
N LYS A 16 12.32 16.29 20.01
CA LYS A 16 13.45 15.42 19.65
C LYS A 16 14.60 16.23 19.05
N PHE A 17 14.27 17.16 18.16
CA PHE A 17 15.27 18.03 17.55
C PHE A 17 15.96 18.94 18.58
N ALA A 18 15.18 19.60 19.44
CA ALA A 18 15.71 20.50 20.47
C ALA A 18 16.58 19.75 21.50
N LEU A 19 16.21 18.50 21.85
CA LEU A 19 17.04 17.64 22.68
C LEU A 19 18.37 17.30 22.00
N GLY A 20 18.35 16.92 20.72
CA GLY A 20 19.56 16.67 19.94
C GLY A 20 20.48 17.89 19.84
N ALA A 21 19.89 19.06 19.58
CA ALA A 21 20.62 20.33 19.51
C ALA A 21 21.36 20.66 20.82
N ARG A 22 20.76 20.34 21.98
CA ARG A 22 21.40 20.52 23.29
C ARG A 22 22.66 19.69 23.46
N PHE A 23 22.69 18.45 22.97
CA PHE A 23 23.88 17.58 23.09
C PHE A 23 25.10 18.10 22.31
N ILE A 24 24.87 18.86 21.25
CA ILE A 24 25.93 19.43 20.41
C ILE A 24 26.14 20.93 20.66
N ASN A 25 25.57 21.48 21.74
CA ASN A 25 25.61 22.90 22.08
C ASN A 25 25.11 23.83 20.95
N LEU A 26 24.16 23.35 20.13
CA LEU A 26 23.52 24.15 19.09
C LEU A 26 22.39 24.98 19.71
N THR A 27 22.51 26.31 19.64
CA THR A 27 21.42 27.21 20.04
C THR A 27 20.28 27.15 19.02
N VAL A 28 19.09 26.80 19.49
CA VAL A 28 17.87 26.72 18.67
C VAL A 28 16.79 27.64 19.24
N GLY A 29 15.81 27.99 18.41
CA GLY A 29 14.67 28.82 18.84
C GLY A 29 13.78 28.15 19.89
N THR A 30 12.61 28.72 20.17
CA THR A 30 11.64 28.13 21.10
C THR A 30 10.60 27.27 20.36
N ALA A 31 9.96 26.35 21.08
CA ALA A 31 8.82 25.57 20.57
C ALA A 31 7.71 26.50 20.05
N ARG A 32 7.41 27.57 20.80
CA ARG A 32 6.42 28.58 20.41
C ARG A 32 6.74 29.19 19.06
N HIS A 33 8.00 29.59 18.83
CA HIS A 33 8.42 30.13 17.55
C HIS A 33 8.30 29.09 16.44
N PHE A 34 8.69 27.84 16.68
CA PHE A 34 8.51 26.75 15.72
C PHE A 34 7.05 26.57 15.30
N TYR A 35 6.11 26.42 16.24
CA TYR A 35 4.69 26.24 15.94
C TYR A 35 4.05 27.45 15.24
N MET A 36 4.46 28.67 15.62
CA MET A 36 4.04 29.89 14.90
C MET A 36 4.50 29.87 13.44
N MET A 37 5.75 29.46 13.18
CA MET A 37 6.29 29.35 11.83
C MET A 37 5.60 28.22 11.02
N GLN A 38 5.19 27.12 11.66
CA GLN A 38 4.44 26.06 10.96
C GLN A 38 3.17 26.59 10.29
N HIS A 39 2.44 27.48 10.95
CA HIS A 39 1.23 28.11 10.38
C HIS A 39 1.54 28.94 9.14
N GLN A 40 2.69 29.60 9.08
CA GLN A 40 3.12 30.35 7.90
C GLN A 40 3.53 29.43 6.76
N TYR A 41 4.26 28.35 7.06
CA TYR A 41 4.69 27.37 6.05
C TYR A 41 3.54 26.56 5.48
N ARG A 42 2.48 26.31 6.26
CA ARG A 42 1.28 25.58 5.83
C ARG A 42 0.76 26.10 4.49
N VAL A 43 0.64 27.42 4.34
CA VAL A 43 0.10 28.03 3.11
C VAL A 43 0.97 27.71 1.89
N ALA A 44 2.29 27.80 2.04
CA ALA A 44 3.23 27.48 0.97
C ALA A 44 3.23 25.98 0.63
N ILE A 45 3.18 25.12 1.65
CA ILE A 45 3.13 23.66 1.49
C ILE A 45 1.84 23.25 0.78
N GLU A 46 0.69 23.75 1.24
CA GLU A 46 -0.61 23.45 0.63
C GLU A 46 -0.64 23.90 -0.84
N LYS A 47 -0.17 25.12 -1.14
CA LYS A 47 -0.07 25.61 -2.51
C LYS A 47 0.82 24.71 -3.38
N SER A 48 2.05 24.44 -2.93
CA SER A 48 3.00 23.62 -3.68
C SER A 48 2.48 22.19 -3.89
N PHE A 49 1.82 21.62 -2.89
CA PHE A 49 1.22 20.30 -2.98
C PHE A 49 0.05 20.29 -3.96
N SER A 50 -0.87 21.25 -3.89
CA SER A 50 -1.99 21.36 -4.83
C SER A 50 -1.54 21.56 -6.27
N GLU A 51 -0.52 22.38 -6.51
CA GLU A 51 0.07 22.57 -7.84
C GLU A 51 0.71 21.28 -8.35
N HIS A 52 1.47 20.57 -7.51
CA HIS A 52 2.08 19.29 -7.85
C HIS A 52 1.02 18.24 -8.20
N MET A 53 0.01 18.05 -7.35
CA MET A 53 -1.07 17.10 -7.59
C MET A 53 -1.85 17.46 -8.86
N GLY A 54 -2.13 18.75 -9.11
CA GLY A 54 -2.75 19.20 -10.35
C GLY A 54 -1.93 18.84 -11.60
N SER A 55 -0.60 18.98 -11.53
CA SER A 55 0.31 18.56 -12.61
C SER A 55 0.28 17.05 -12.84
N VAL A 56 0.29 16.25 -11.78
CA VAL A 56 0.21 14.78 -11.87
C VAL A 56 -1.11 14.36 -12.52
N LEU A 57 -2.24 14.87 -12.02
CA LEU A 57 -3.57 14.56 -12.56
C LEU A 57 -3.69 14.95 -14.05
N LYS A 58 -3.14 16.11 -14.43
CA LYS A 58 -3.11 16.55 -15.84
C LYS A 58 -2.26 15.63 -16.71
N SER A 59 -1.11 15.18 -16.22
CA SER A 59 -0.20 14.31 -16.98
C SER A 59 -0.77 12.90 -17.23
N LEU A 60 -1.66 12.44 -16.36
CA LEU A 60 -2.28 11.12 -16.43
C LEU A 60 -3.72 11.13 -16.98
N GLY A 61 -4.27 12.30 -17.27
CA GLY A 61 -5.63 12.47 -17.77
C GLY A 61 -5.85 11.69 -19.08
N GLY A 62 -6.95 10.94 -19.14
CA GLY A 62 -7.33 10.15 -20.32
C GLY A 62 -6.61 8.81 -20.49
N LEU A 63 -5.58 8.51 -19.69
CA LEU A 63 -4.95 7.19 -19.68
C LEU A 63 -5.77 6.21 -18.82
N PRO A 64 -5.91 4.93 -19.22
CA PRO A 64 -6.51 3.91 -18.38
C PRO A 64 -5.54 3.53 -17.25
N LEU A 65 -5.87 3.89 -16.02
CA LEU A 65 -5.01 3.70 -14.85
C LEU A 65 -5.42 2.49 -14.00
N SER A 66 -4.39 1.82 -13.45
CA SER A 66 -4.51 0.74 -12.45
C SER A 66 -4.03 1.27 -11.11
N ILE A 67 -4.96 1.60 -10.21
CA ILE A 67 -4.64 2.25 -8.95
C ILE A 67 -4.41 1.23 -7.84
N ALA A 68 -3.23 1.23 -7.25
CA ALA A 68 -2.97 0.55 -5.98
C ALA A 68 -3.36 1.45 -4.81
N VAL A 69 -4.04 0.89 -3.81
CA VAL A 69 -4.44 1.60 -2.59
C VAL A 69 -3.96 0.86 -1.34
N ASP A 70 -3.36 1.61 -0.43
CA ASP A 70 -2.98 1.13 0.90
C ASP A 70 -3.31 2.18 1.97
N VAL A 71 -3.65 1.72 3.18
CA VAL A 71 -4.00 2.57 4.33
C VAL A 71 -3.01 2.35 5.46
N ARG A 72 -2.21 3.39 5.71
CA ARG A 72 -1.27 3.43 6.82
C ARG A 72 -1.95 3.97 8.08
N TYR A 73 -1.61 3.39 9.23
CA TYR A 73 -2.00 3.88 10.55
C TYR A 73 -0.78 4.46 11.29
N ASP A 74 -1.01 5.44 12.17
CA ASP A 74 0.05 6.05 12.98
C ASP A 74 0.53 5.17 14.14
N THR A 75 -0.35 4.35 14.71
CA THR A 75 -0.01 3.36 15.74
C THR A 75 -0.54 1.97 15.40
N PRO A 76 0.11 0.89 15.91
CA PRO A 76 -0.41 -0.47 15.77
C PRO A 76 -1.67 -0.69 16.62
N GLY A 77 -2.54 -1.61 16.18
CA GLY A 77 -3.70 -2.06 16.94
C GLY A 77 -4.97 -1.23 16.67
N PHE A 78 -5.95 -1.36 17.58
CA PHE A 78 -7.29 -0.79 17.42
C PHE A 78 -7.42 0.67 17.92
N CYS A 79 -6.30 1.32 18.26
CA CYS A 79 -6.27 2.65 18.89
C CYS A 79 -5.55 3.71 18.05
N ALA A 80 -5.34 3.45 16.75
CA ALA A 80 -4.76 4.44 15.85
C ALA A 80 -5.58 5.72 15.83
N ASN A 81 -4.90 6.86 15.92
CA ASN A 81 -5.55 8.16 15.97
C ASN A 81 -5.60 8.81 14.58
N ARG A 82 -4.57 8.56 13.76
CA ARG A 82 -4.47 9.09 12.40
C ARG A 82 -4.23 7.98 11.41
N SER A 83 -4.88 8.11 10.26
CA SER A 83 -4.73 7.18 9.15
C SER A 83 -4.49 7.96 7.86
N THR A 84 -3.75 7.36 6.94
CA THR A 84 -3.46 7.94 5.62
C THR A 84 -3.67 6.87 4.57
N ALA A 85 -4.63 7.10 3.67
CA ALA A 85 -4.78 6.29 2.47
C ALA A 85 -4.01 6.93 1.32
N ILE A 86 -3.22 6.12 0.62
CA ILE A 86 -2.44 6.55 -0.55
C ILE A 86 -2.96 5.79 -1.77
N PHE A 87 -3.22 6.53 -2.84
CA PHE A 87 -3.61 6.00 -4.13
C PHE A 87 -2.48 6.27 -5.12
N MET A 88 -1.93 5.20 -5.69
CA MET A 88 -0.79 5.27 -6.59
C MET A 88 -1.11 4.51 -7.87
N ASP A 89 -0.80 5.10 -9.02
CA ASP A 89 -0.85 4.35 -10.27
C ASP A 89 0.28 3.31 -10.33
N SER A 90 -0.10 2.06 -10.63
CA SER A 90 0.81 0.92 -10.58
C SER A 90 1.84 0.93 -11.71
N GLN A 91 1.57 1.63 -12.83
CA GLN A 91 2.48 1.68 -13.97
C GLN A 91 3.51 2.78 -13.81
N THR A 92 3.06 4.02 -13.62
CA THR A 92 3.91 5.21 -13.51
C THR A 92 4.52 5.41 -12.12
N LYS A 93 4.01 4.69 -11.11
CA LYS A 93 4.38 4.84 -9.68
C LYS A 93 4.09 6.23 -9.12
N SER A 94 3.25 7.01 -9.80
CA SER A 94 2.85 8.34 -9.35
C SER A 94 1.72 8.25 -8.33
N ILE A 95 1.85 8.98 -7.22
CA ILE A 95 0.75 9.15 -6.26
C ILE A 95 -0.28 10.09 -6.90
N VAL A 96 -1.50 9.61 -7.07
CA VAL A 96 -2.59 10.35 -7.73
C VAL A 96 -3.54 10.99 -6.73
N HIS A 97 -3.61 10.45 -5.51
CA HIS A 97 -4.45 11.00 -4.44
C HIS A 97 -4.00 10.53 -3.07
N MET A 98 -4.32 11.31 -2.05
CA MET A 98 -4.08 10.98 -0.65
C MET A 98 -5.27 11.44 0.20
N GLU A 99 -5.71 10.57 1.10
CA GLU A 99 -6.75 10.90 2.08
C GLU A 99 -6.19 10.78 3.49
N LEU A 100 -6.45 11.81 4.30
CA LEU A 100 -6.11 11.83 5.72
C LEU A 100 -7.37 11.61 6.54
N GLY A 101 -7.22 10.86 7.62
CA GLY A 101 -8.32 10.52 8.51
C GLY A 101 -7.93 10.65 9.97
N ASP A 102 -8.89 11.12 10.77
CA ASP A 102 -8.82 11.16 12.21
C ASP A 102 -9.81 10.14 12.81
N SER A 103 -9.37 9.38 13.80
CA SER A 103 -10.18 8.34 14.45
C SER A 103 -11.50 8.88 15.03
N ARG A 104 -11.57 10.17 15.36
CA ARG A 104 -12.80 10.84 15.82
C ARG A 104 -13.91 10.82 14.75
N GLU A 105 -13.58 10.74 13.47
CA GLU A 105 -14.54 10.59 12.37
C GLU A 105 -15.29 9.25 12.42
N VAL A 106 -14.75 8.25 13.15
CA VAL A 106 -15.33 6.91 13.29
C VAL A 106 -15.51 6.51 14.76
N GLU A 107 -15.80 7.48 15.63
CA GLU A 107 -16.03 7.23 17.08
C GLU A 107 -14.86 6.50 17.75
N ARG A 108 -13.63 6.78 17.30
CA ARG A 108 -12.37 6.14 17.72
C ARG A 108 -12.27 4.65 17.41
N HIS A 109 -13.13 4.13 16.53
CA HIS A 109 -13.05 2.77 16.03
C HIS A 109 -12.14 2.70 14.79
N SER A 110 -10.84 2.82 14.99
CA SER A 110 -9.83 3.00 13.93
C SER A 110 -9.90 2.02 12.74
N PRO A 111 -10.27 0.72 12.86
CA PRO A 111 -10.44 -0.14 11.68
C PRO A 111 -11.47 0.33 10.66
N ARG A 112 -12.47 1.11 11.08
CA ARG A 112 -13.49 1.66 10.17
C ARG A 112 -12.91 2.72 9.24
N MET A 113 -11.77 3.31 9.60
CA MET A 113 -11.09 4.32 8.78
C MET A 113 -10.66 3.77 7.42
N GLU A 114 -10.27 2.49 7.33
CA GLU A 114 -9.88 1.87 6.06
C GLU A 114 -10.98 2.08 5.01
N LYS A 115 -12.21 1.70 5.36
CA LYS A 115 -13.36 1.86 4.46
C LYS A 115 -13.59 3.33 4.11
N VAL A 116 -13.65 4.20 5.13
CA VAL A 116 -13.99 5.61 4.96
C VAL A 116 -13.01 6.32 4.03
N LEU A 117 -11.70 6.09 4.24
CA LEU A 117 -10.67 6.74 3.45
C LEU A 117 -10.60 6.19 2.02
N VAL A 118 -10.71 4.87 1.86
CA VAL A 118 -10.73 4.25 0.53
C VAL A 118 -11.95 4.70 -0.26
N GLU A 119 -13.13 4.69 0.35
CA GLU A 119 -14.39 5.14 -0.27
C GLU A 119 -14.34 6.62 -0.66
N ARG A 120 -13.81 7.49 0.22
CA ARG A 120 -13.67 8.92 -0.06
C ARG A 120 -12.71 9.17 -1.22
N GLY A 121 -11.55 8.51 -1.22
CA GLY A 121 -10.55 8.67 -2.27
C GLY A 121 -11.01 8.10 -3.61
N LEU A 122 -11.68 6.95 -3.63
CA LEU A 122 -12.28 6.40 -4.85
C LEU A 122 -13.40 7.30 -5.38
N ASN A 123 -14.25 7.86 -4.52
CA ASN A 123 -15.26 8.82 -4.96
C ASN A 123 -14.64 10.05 -5.63
N PHE A 124 -13.55 10.60 -5.08
CA PHE A 124 -12.82 11.68 -5.71
C PHE A 124 -12.25 11.24 -7.07
N LEU A 125 -11.53 10.13 -7.09
CA LEU A 125 -10.83 9.69 -8.29
C LEU A 125 -11.79 9.32 -9.43
N VAL A 126 -12.89 8.62 -9.15
CA VAL A 126 -13.83 8.13 -10.16
C VAL A 126 -14.79 9.23 -10.62
N HIS A 127 -15.22 10.13 -9.73
CA HIS A 127 -16.31 11.07 -10.04
C HIS A 127 -15.89 12.54 -10.10
N LYS A 128 -14.73 12.91 -9.54
CA LYS A 128 -14.30 14.31 -9.40
C LYS A 128 -12.93 14.60 -10.00
N SER A 129 -12.24 13.59 -10.52
CA SER A 129 -10.93 13.71 -11.14
C SER A 129 -11.03 13.49 -12.66
N PRO A 130 -10.07 13.98 -13.46
CA PRO A 130 -10.02 13.74 -14.90
C PRO A 130 -9.46 12.35 -15.26
N LEU A 131 -9.23 11.47 -14.28
CA LEU A 131 -8.58 10.18 -14.47
C LEU A 131 -9.58 9.11 -14.90
N LEU A 132 -9.15 8.22 -15.80
CA LEU A 132 -9.90 7.02 -16.17
C LEU A 132 -9.36 5.82 -15.39
N ILE A 133 -10.05 5.44 -14.32
CA ILE A 133 -9.67 4.26 -13.53
C ILE A 133 -10.43 3.07 -14.06
N TRP A 134 -9.72 2.00 -14.39
CA TRP A 134 -10.33 0.74 -14.81
C TRP A 134 -10.08 -0.38 -13.79
N GLU A 135 -8.98 -0.31 -13.03
CA GLU A 135 -8.60 -1.30 -12.03
C GLU A 135 -8.19 -0.65 -10.71
N VAL A 136 -8.59 -1.29 -9.61
CA VAL A 136 -8.14 -0.98 -8.25
C VAL A 136 -7.50 -2.23 -7.67
N THR A 137 -6.27 -2.10 -7.17
CA THR A 137 -5.55 -3.14 -6.43
C THR A 137 -5.51 -2.77 -4.95
N SER A 138 -6.00 -3.64 -4.08
CA SER A 138 -5.95 -3.43 -2.63
C SER A 138 -5.49 -4.67 -1.89
N ASP A 139 -5.20 -4.52 -0.61
CA ASP A 139 -5.06 -5.65 0.29
C ASP A 139 -6.33 -6.51 0.34
N ALA A 140 -6.15 -7.75 0.81
CA ALA A 140 -7.22 -8.72 1.03
C ALA A 140 -8.08 -8.38 2.27
N SER A 141 -8.52 -7.12 2.39
CA SER A 141 -9.47 -6.65 3.40
C SER A 141 -10.88 -7.03 2.99
N ARG A 142 -11.60 -7.71 3.89
CA ARG A 142 -13.02 -8.07 3.67
C ARG A 142 -13.89 -6.84 3.42
N THR A 143 -13.56 -5.74 4.09
CA THR A 143 -14.32 -4.49 3.99
C THR A 143 -14.15 -3.84 2.62
N ILE A 144 -12.91 -3.77 2.12
CA ILE A 144 -12.63 -3.22 0.79
C ILE A 144 -13.15 -4.13 -0.31
N ILE A 145 -12.98 -5.45 -0.18
CA ILE A 145 -13.57 -6.42 -1.13
C ILE A 145 -15.09 -6.25 -1.22
N ALA A 146 -15.78 -5.99 -0.09
CA ALA A 146 -17.21 -5.75 -0.10
C ALA A 146 -17.55 -4.41 -0.77
N LEU A 147 -16.81 -3.34 -0.45
CA LEU A 147 -16.98 -2.00 -1.05
C LEU A 147 -16.85 -2.03 -2.58
N MET A 148 -15.86 -2.75 -3.10
CA MET A 148 -15.62 -2.87 -4.55
C MET A 148 -16.72 -3.66 -5.28
N LYS A 149 -17.57 -4.40 -4.57
CA LYS A 149 -18.71 -5.15 -5.15
C LYS A 149 -20.01 -4.35 -5.15
N THR A 150 -20.04 -3.18 -4.53
CA THR A 150 -21.24 -2.33 -4.42
C THR A 150 -21.16 -1.13 -5.35
N ASP A 151 -22.32 -0.56 -5.71
CA ASP A 151 -22.35 0.75 -6.38
C ASP A 151 -21.72 1.83 -5.47
N PRO A 152 -21.00 2.82 -6.04
CA PRO A 152 -20.79 3.05 -7.47
C PRO A 152 -19.59 2.27 -8.05
N PHE A 153 -18.83 1.50 -7.28
CA PHE A 153 -17.51 0.96 -7.67
C PHE A 153 -17.52 -0.40 -8.37
N LYS A 154 -18.66 -1.10 -8.40
CA LYS A 154 -18.78 -2.47 -8.96
C LYS A 154 -18.31 -2.65 -10.42
N HIS A 155 -18.21 -1.55 -11.17
CA HIS A 155 -17.76 -1.57 -12.57
C HIS A 155 -16.23 -1.61 -12.71
N LEU A 156 -15.49 -1.31 -11.62
CA LEU A 156 -14.04 -1.34 -11.60
C LEU A 156 -13.55 -2.78 -11.43
N GLN A 157 -12.49 -3.15 -12.14
CA GLN A 157 -11.81 -4.41 -11.87
C GLN A 157 -11.13 -4.32 -10.50
N HIS A 158 -11.46 -5.24 -9.59
CA HIS A 158 -10.80 -5.32 -8.29
C HIS A 158 -9.77 -6.45 -8.29
N SER A 159 -8.51 -6.07 -8.10
CA SER A 159 -7.37 -6.96 -7.94
C SER A 159 -6.88 -6.96 -6.50
N LEU A 160 -6.28 -8.07 -6.08
CA LEU A 160 -5.71 -8.20 -4.74
C LEU A 160 -4.19 -8.06 -4.78
N ASP A 161 -3.62 -7.37 -3.79
CA ASP A 161 -2.19 -7.34 -3.60
C ASP A 161 -1.67 -8.75 -3.23
N ILE A 162 -0.83 -9.28 -4.11
CA ILE A 162 -0.23 -10.61 -4.02
C ILE A 162 0.92 -10.61 -3.00
N TRP A 163 1.55 -9.46 -2.73
CA TRP A 163 2.72 -9.35 -1.86
C TRP A 163 2.46 -9.95 -0.48
N HIS A 164 1.31 -9.61 0.12
CA HIS A 164 0.91 -10.15 1.42
C HIS A 164 0.76 -11.69 1.42
N LYS A 165 0.30 -12.29 0.30
CA LYS A 165 0.21 -13.76 0.18
C LYS A 165 1.57 -14.40 -0.01
N ALA A 166 2.43 -13.82 -0.85
CA ALA A 166 3.80 -14.29 -1.04
C ALA A 166 4.61 -14.24 0.27
N LYS A 167 4.48 -13.14 1.03
CA LYS A 167 5.09 -12.99 2.36
C LYS A 167 4.58 -14.03 3.34
N LYS A 168 3.25 -14.27 3.39
CA LYS A 168 2.66 -15.29 4.26
C LYS A 168 3.14 -16.69 3.89
N LEU A 169 3.21 -17.01 2.60
CA LEU A 169 3.74 -18.28 2.10
C LEU A 169 5.19 -18.50 2.59
N ALA A 170 6.07 -17.50 2.41
CA ALA A 170 7.45 -17.56 2.86
C ALA A 170 7.53 -17.81 4.38
N SER A 171 6.74 -17.09 5.18
CA SER A 171 6.71 -17.25 6.64
C SER A 171 6.24 -18.65 7.04
N SER A 172 5.17 -19.16 6.41
CA SER A 172 4.64 -20.49 6.71
C SER A 172 5.62 -21.60 6.36
N LEU A 173 6.32 -21.49 5.23
CA LEU A 173 7.37 -22.44 4.84
C LEU A 173 8.56 -22.37 5.80
N ALA A 174 8.97 -21.17 6.23
CA ALA A 174 10.04 -20.99 7.19
C ALA A 174 9.69 -21.64 8.55
N ASP A 175 8.45 -21.50 9.01
CA ASP A 175 7.98 -22.13 10.25
C ASP A 175 7.98 -23.66 10.17
N VAL A 176 7.67 -24.23 9.00
CA VAL A 176 7.81 -25.67 8.76
C VAL A 176 9.28 -26.09 8.77
N ALA A 177 10.14 -25.34 8.09
CA ALA A 177 11.56 -25.65 7.95
C ALA A 177 12.37 -25.53 9.26
N LYS A 178 11.85 -24.80 10.27
CA LYS A 178 12.43 -24.77 11.62
C LYS A 178 12.41 -26.13 12.32
N LYS A 179 11.51 -27.04 11.92
CA LYS A 179 11.45 -28.39 12.50
C LYS A 179 12.59 -29.23 11.90
N SER A 180 13.37 -29.92 12.74
CA SER A 180 14.56 -30.69 12.34
C SER A 180 14.34 -31.57 11.09
N LYS A 181 13.19 -32.27 11.03
CA LYS A 181 12.82 -33.16 9.91
C LYS A 181 12.66 -32.45 8.54
N PHE A 182 12.44 -31.14 8.51
CA PHE A 182 12.15 -30.38 7.28
C PHE A 182 13.19 -29.30 6.99
N ARG A 183 14.38 -29.38 7.60
CA ARG A 183 15.43 -28.35 7.44
C ARG A 183 15.89 -28.20 5.99
N GLU A 184 15.83 -29.28 5.22
CA GLU A 184 16.14 -29.32 3.78
C GLU A 184 15.20 -28.44 2.94
N LEU A 185 14.05 -28.00 3.47
CA LEU A 185 13.14 -27.08 2.78
C LEU A 185 13.71 -25.65 2.69
N LEU A 186 14.64 -25.25 3.59
CA LEU A 186 15.12 -23.86 3.68
C LEU A 186 15.62 -23.29 2.33
N PRO A 187 16.48 -23.98 1.55
CA PRO A 187 16.96 -23.47 0.27
C PRO A 187 15.85 -23.32 -0.79
N TRP A 188 14.75 -24.06 -0.64
CA TRP A 188 13.64 -24.07 -1.60
C TRP A 188 12.63 -22.94 -1.36
N ILE A 189 12.61 -22.29 -0.20
CA ILE A 189 11.62 -21.24 0.11
C ILE A 189 11.65 -20.11 -0.92
N GLY A 190 12.84 -19.62 -1.29
CA GLY A 190 12.99 -18.58 -2.31
C GLY A 190 12.43 -19.01 -3.68
N PRO A 191 12.89 -20.13 -4.25
CA PRO A 191 12.32 -20.70 -5.48
C PRO A 191 10.80 -20.91 -5.43
N LEU A 192 10.24 -21.43 -4.34
CA LEU A 192 8.80 -21.65 -4.16
C LEU A 192 8.02 -20.32 -4.22
N VAL A 193 8.52 -19.29 -3.55
CA VAL A 193 7.91 -17.94 -3.57
C VAL A 193 8.02 -17.30 -4.95
N ASN A 194 9.15 -17.46 -5.63
CA ASN A 194 9.32 -16.97 -7.01
C ASN A 194 8.37 -17.69 -7.98
N HIS A 195 8.19 -19.00 -7.83
CA HIS A 195 7.20 -19.76 -8.60
C HIS A 195 5.78 -19.24 -8.36
N PHE A 196 5.44 -18.94 -7.11
CA PHE A 196 4.14 -18.34 -6.77
C PHE A 196 3.94 -17.00 -7.50
N TRP A 197 4.94 -16.11 -7.47
CA TRP A 197 4.90 -14.85 -8.23
C TRP A 197 4.77 -15.07 -9.74
N TRP A 198 5.50 -16.03 -10.30
CA TRP A 198 5.39 -16.40 -11.71
C TRP A 198 3.99 -16.92 -12.05
N CYS A 199 3.39 -17.76 -11.20
CA CYS A 199 2.02 -18.24 -11.38
C CYS A 199 1.02 -17.07 -11.40
N CYS A 200 1.15 -16.12 -10.47
CA CYS A 200 0.30 -14.93 -10.40
C CYS A 200 0.46 -14.02 -11.62
N SER A 201 1.69 -13.76 -12.07
CA SER A 201 1.94 -12.90 -13.24
C SER A 201 1.47 -13.55 -14.55
N SER A 202 1.61 -14.87 -14.67
CA SER A 202 1.35 -15.60 -15.91
C SER A 202 -0.13 -15.99 -16.09
N CYS A 203 -0.96 -15.93 -15.03
CA CYS A 203 -2.36 -16.36 -15.09
C CYS A 203 -3.28 -15.39 -15.84
N LYS A 204 -2.84 -14.15 -16.09
CA LYS A 204 -3.60 -13.08 -16.79
C LYS A 204 -5.03 -12.93 -16.23
N GLY A 205 -5.16 -12.93 -14.90
CA GLY A 205 -6.44 -12.81 -14.20
C GLY A 205 -7.29 -14.08 -14.14
N LYS A 206 -6.86 -15.20 -14.74
CA LYS A 206 -7.62 -16.47 -14.73
C LYS A 206 -7.28 -17.29 -13.49
N ILE A 207 -8.22 -17.34 -12.54
CA ILE A 207 -8.07 -18.04 -11.26
C ILE A 207 -7.74 -19.52 -11.47
N ASN A 208 -8.43 -20.23 -12.37
CA ASN A 208 -8.17 -21.65 -12.62
C ASN A 208 -6.73 -21.90 -13.06
N LYS A 209 -6.19 -21.05 -13.95
CA LYS A 209 -4.79 -21.15 -14.39
C LYS A 209 -3.81 -20.90 -13.26
N LEU A 210 -4.11 -19.95 -12.37
CA LEU A 210 -3.29 -19.69 -11.18
C LEU A 210 -3.26 -20.93 -10.28
N VAL A 211 -4.42 -21.52 -10.00
CA VAL A 211 -4.54 -22.70 -9.15
C VAL A 211 -3.79 -23.88 -9.78
N GLU A 212 -4.07 -24.21 -11.04
CA GLU A 212 -3.43 -25.33 -11.77
C GLU A 212 -1.90 -25.23 -11.77
N ARG A 213 -1.35 -24.04 -12.09
CA ARG A 213 0.11 -23.82 -12.11
C ARG A 213 0.73 -23.85 -10.72
N TRP A 214 0.03 -23.30 -9.73
CA TRP A 214 0.51 -23.33 -8.36
C TRP A 214 0.52 -24.74 -7.79
N THR A 215 -0.55 -25.53 -8.00
CA THR A 215 -0.65 -26.91 -7.54
C THR A 215 0.30 -27.85 -8.28
N GLY A 216 0.63 -27.54 -9.54
CA GLY A 216 1.61 -28.28 -10.35
C GLY A 216 2.98 -28.41 -9.70
N ILE A 217 3.32 -27.52 -8.76
CA ILE A 217 4.58 -27.61 -8.02
C ILE A 217 4.74 -28.91 -7.23
N LEU A 218 3.63 -29.50 -6.76
CA LEU A 218 3.66 -30.77 -6.03
C LEU A 218 4.06 -31.94 -6.93
N HIS A 219 3.71 -31.86 -8.22
CA HIS A 219 4.09 -32.85 -9.22
C HIS A 219 5.57 -32.71 -9.61
N HIS A 220 6.06 -31.47 -9.79
CA HIS A 220 7.48 -31.23 -10.05
C HIS A 220 8.38 -31.75 -8.91
N VAL A 221 7.96 -31.60 -7.65
CA VAL A 221 8.71 -32.10 -6.48
C VAL A 221 8.77 -33.64 -6.45
N THR A 222 7.78 -34.34 -6.99
CA THR A 222 7.79 -35.81 -7.12
C THR A 222 8.33 -36.30 -8.46
N ASN A 223 8.91 -35.40 -9.27
CA ASN A 223 9.39 -35.67 -10.63
C ASN A 223 8.30 -36.26 -11.56
N SER A 224 7.05 -35.86 -11.33
CA SER A 224 5.90 -36.14 -12.20
C SER A 224 5.65 -34.89 -13.04
N HIS A 225 5.79 -35.00 -14.36
CA HIS A 225 5.61 -33.85 -15.27
C HIS A 225 4.30 -33.88 -16.06
N GLU A 226 3.48 -34.91 -15.82
CA GLU A 226 2.18 -35.12 -16.47
C GLU A 226 1.06 -35.07 -15.43
N TRP A 227 0.16 -34.09 -15.55
CA TRP A 227 -1.06 -34.02 -14.73
C TRP A 227 -2.17 -33.21 -15.44
N PRO A 228 -3.45 -33.40 -15.07
CA PRO A 228 -4.56 -32.62 -15.64
C PRO A 228 -4.34 -31.11 -15.44
N GLY A 229 -4.16 -30.36 -16.53
CA GLY A 229 -3.91 -28.91 -16.51
C GLY A 229 -2.44 -28.49 -16.58
N GLY A 230 -1.49 -29.42 -16.44
CA GLY A 230 -0.09 -29.20 -16.79
C GLY A 230 0.12 -29.54 -18.26
N ARG A 231 0.46 -28.55 -19.10
CA ARG A 231 1.16 -28.87 -20.36
C ARG A 231 2.64 -28.79 -20.08
N GLU A 232 3.39 -29.71 -20.65
CA GLU A 232 4.84 -29.66 -20.73
C GLU A 232 5.27 -28.24 -21.13
N ALA A 233 6.21 -27.69 -20.36
CA ALA A 233 6.93 -26.51 -20.80
C ALA A 233 7.78 -26.94 -21.99
N GLU A 234 7.32 -26.63 -23.21
CA GLU A 234 8.20 -26.37 -24.35
C GLU A 234 8.85 -24.99 -24.21
#